data_AF-A0A7C3I4E6-F1
#
_entry.id   AF-A0A7C3I4E6-F1
#
_cell.length_a   1.000
_cell.length_b   1.000
_cell.length_c   1.000
_cell.angle_alpha   90.00
_cell.angle_beta   90.00
_cell.angle_gamma   90.00
#
_symmetry.space_group_name_H-M   'P 1'
#
loop_
_entity.id
_entity.type
_entity.pdbx_description
1 polymer ?
#
loop_
_entity_poly.entity_id
_entity_poly.type
_entity_poly.pdbx_seq_one_letter_code
_entity_poly.pdbx_strand_id
1 'polypeptide(L)'
;MTLVFVLGCAILILAGVALSYGRLASAADPEEFQDGWHLEFDPRRYNVLIRLVSGADLHAARSWRGMTPRLEKQLRRQRAASVSAYLREMRADFLRLETLGRLMVLSGAASLEFRQSLVQAKLDFTLAWWRLRLECFFWRLGLGQARPARLVAVFDSFVKAHSDFSHALASA
;
A
#
# COMPACT_ATOMS: atom_id res chain seq x y z
N MET A 1 15.23 15.57 -26.17
CA MET A 1 14.12 14.59 -26.07
C MET A 1 14.08 13.86 -24.73
N THR A 2 15.21 13.37 -24.21
CA THR A 2 15.29 12.69 -22.89
C THR A 2 14.81 13.57 -21.73
N LEU A 3 15.20 14.84 -21.70
CA LEU A 3 14.84 15.78 -20.62
C LEU A 3 13.32 16.06 -20.56
N VAL A 4 12.66 16.20 -21.72
CA VAL A 4 11.20 16.40 -21.81
C VAL A 4 10.44 15.16 -21.32
N PHE A 5 10.96 13.97 -21.62
CA PHE A 5 10.36 12.70 -21.17
C PHE A 5 10.49 12.51 -19.66
N VAL A 6 11.66 12.87 -19.10
CA VAL A 6 11.91 12.84 -17.64
C VAL A 6 11.01 13.83 -16.92
N LEU A 7 10.89 15.06 -17.43
CA LEU A 7 10.00 16.09 -16.85
C LEU A 7 8.54 15.64 -16.89
N GLY A 8 8.08 15.08 -18.00
CA GLY A 8 6.72 14.57 -18.16
C GLY A 8 6.40 13.45 -17.17
N CYS A 9 7.31 12.48 -17.00
CA CYS A 9 7.17 11.44 -15.99
C CYS A 9 7.12 12.00 -14.56
N ALA A 10 7.98 12.97 -14.24
CA ALA A 10 8.01 13.62 -12.93
C ALA A 10 6.68 14.35 -12.62
N ILE A 11 6.13 15.08 -13.60
CA ILE A 11 4.85 15.77 -13.48
C ILE A 11 3.70 14.78 -13.29
N LEU A 12 3.67 13.66 -14.02
CA LEU A 12 2.66 12.62 -13.85
C LEU A 12 2.73 11.94 -12.48
N ILE A 13 3.94 11.74 -11.96
CA ILE A 13 4.15 11.22 -10.60
C ILE A 13 3.66 12.23 -9.57
N LEU A 14 4.05 13.50 -9.69
CA LEU A 14 3.61 14.58 -8.79
C LEU A 14 2.09 14.79 -8.84
N ALA A 15 1.49 14.79 -10.02
CA ALA A 15 0.04 14.87 -10.19
C ALA A 15 -0.65 13.63 -9.61
N GLY A 16 -0.10 12.44 -9.82
CA GLY A 16 -0.59 11.21 -9.20
C GLY A 16 -0.56 11.29 -7.67
N VAL A 17 0.55 11.74 -7.11
CA VAL A 17 0.73 11.98 -5.66
C VAL A 17 -0.28 13.03 -5.17
N ALA A 18 -0.39 14.19 -5.81
CA ALA A 18 -1.32 15.26 -5.45
C ALA A 18 -2.80 14.82 -5.55
N LEU A 19 -3.18 14.07 -6.59
CA LEU A 19 -4.52 13.51 -6.73
C LEU A 19 -4.81 12.42 -5.71
N SER A 20 -3.81 11.62 -5.33
CA SER A 20 -3.97 10.72 -4.19
C SER A 20 -4.18 11.51 -2.91
N TYR A 21 -3.39 12.55 -2.62
CA TYR A 21 -3.62 13.44 -1.48
C TYR A 21 -5.02 14.06 -1.48
N GLY A 22 -5.52 14.54 -2.63
CA GLY A 22 -6.87 15.09 -2.76
C GLY A 22 -7.97 14.05 -2.52
N ARG A 23 -7.79 12.81 -2.99
CA ARG A 23 -8.69 11.69 -2.65
C ARG A 23 -8.56 11.19 -1.21
N LEU A 24 -7.41 11.42 -0.56
CA LEU A 24 -7.21 11.19 0.88
C LEU A 24 -7.83 12.29 1.76
N ALA A 25 -8.17 13.45 1.18
CA ALA A 25 -8.87 14.53 1.86
C ALA A 25 -10.39 14.38 1.83
N SER A 26 -10.94 13.52 0.96
CA SER A 26 -12.29 12.99 1.17
C SER A 26 -12.24 12.16 2.45
N ALA A 27 -12.95 12.64 3.48
CA ALA A 27 -13.14 11.91 4.71
C ALA A 27 -13.62 10.49 4.40
N ALA A 28 -13.06 9.50 5.10
CA ALA A 28 -13.68 8.18 5.16
C ALA A 28 -15.09 8.39 5.72
N ASP A 29 -16.09 7.75 5.11
CA ASP A 29 -17.46 7.87 5.56
C ASP A 29 -17.55 7.35 7.00
N PRO A 30 -18.14 8.08 7.96
CA PRO A 30 -18.26 7.60 9.35
C PRO A 30 -18.97 6.23 9.46
N GLU A 31 -19.81 5.87 8.48
CA GLU A 31 -20.43 4.55 8.37
C GLU A 31 -19.42 3.41 8.21
N GLU A 32 -18.26 3.62 7.57
CA GLU A 32 -17.23 2.58 7.37
C GLU A 32 -16.59 2.07 8.68
N PHE A 33 -16.79 2.78 9.80
CA PHE A 33 -16.32 2.37 11.12
C PHE A 33 -17.33 1.53 11.92
N GLN A 34 -18.61 1.51 11.52
CA GLN A 34 -19.67 0.82 12.28
C GLN A 34 -19.68 -0.71 12.07
N ASP A 35 -19.11 -1.21 10.96
CA ASP A 35 -19.19 -2.63 10.57
C ASP A 35 -18.24 -3.59 11.32
N GLY A 36 -17.71 -3.22 12.49
CA GLY A 36 -16.87 -4.14 13.27
C GLY A 36 -15.52 -4.48 12.61
N TRP A 37 -15.10 -3.74 11.57
CA TRP A 37 -13.86 -3.96 10.81
C TRP A 37 -12.63 -4.19 11.69
N HIS A 38 -12.55 -3.51 12.83
CA HIS A 38 -11.43 -3.64 13.78
C HIS A 38 -11.28 -5.06 14.37
N LEU A 39 -12.34 -5.88 14.38
CA LEU A 39 -12.31 -7.27 14.83
C LEU A 39 -11.75 -8.23 13.77
N GLU A 40 -11.93 -7.90 12.48
CA GLU A 40 -11.46 -8.72 11.35
C GLU A 40 -10.12 -8.23 10.78
N PHE A 41 -9.64 -7.07 11.23
CA PHE A 41 -8.39 -6.48 10.78
C PHE A 41 -7.17 -7.31 11.20
N ASP A 42 -6.56 -7.98 10.23
CA ASP A 42 -5.26 -8.65 10.38
C ASP A 42 -4.24 -8.09 9.37
N PRO A 43 -3.23 -7.32 9.81
CA PRO A 43 -2.20 -6.78 8.92
C PRO A 43 -1.38 -7.88 8.23
N ARG A 44 -1.29 -9.08 8.83
CA ARG A 44 -0.54 -10.21 8.26
C ARG A 44 -1.14 -10.72 6.97
N ARG A 45 -2.41 -10.43 6.70
CA ARG A 45 -3.09 -10.76 5.44
C ARG A 45 -2.34 -10.21 4.22
N TYR A 46 -1.65 -9.07 4.35
CA TYR A 46 -0.92 -8.43 3.26
C TYR A 46 0.43 -9.09 2.94
N ASN A 47 0.92 -10.03 3.76
CA ASN A 47 2.12 -10.81 3.44
C ASN A 47 1.96 -11.62 2.14
N VAL A 48 0.72 -11.92 1.75
CA VAL A 48 0.40 -12.56 0.47
C VAL A 48 0.92 -11.75 -0.74
N LEU A 49 1.05 -10.42 -0.62
CA LEU A 49 1.63 -9.56 -1.67
C LEU A 49 3.07 -9.97 -1.99
N ILE A 50 3.86 -10.34 -0.97
CA ILE A 50 5.24 -10.81 -1.13
C ILE A 50 5.27 -12.05 -2.02
N ARG A 51 4.39 -13.00 -1.75
CA ARG A 51 4.30 -14.24 -2.50
C ARG A 51 3.73 -14.04 -3.91
N LEU A 52 2.66 -13.25 -4.05
CA LEU A 52 2.00 -13.00 -5.34
C LEU A 52 2.93 -12.35 -6.37
N VAL A 53 3.80 -11.47 -5.90
CA VAL A 53 4.76 -10.75 -6.74
C VAL A 53 6.07 -11.53 -6.92
N SER A 54 6.36 -12.49 -6.04
CA SER A 54 7.57 -13.31 -6.15
C SER A 54 7.64 -14.00 -7.51
N GLY A 55 8.69 -13.70 -8.27
CA GLY A 55 8.90 -14.23 -9.61
C GLY A 55 9.46 -15.65 -9.64
N ALA A 56 9.68 -16.27 -8.47
CA ALA A 56 10.27 -17.60 -8.33
C ALA A 56 9.47 -18.65 -9.09
N ASP A 57 8.14 -18.61 -8.97
CA ASP A 57 7.25 -19.55 -9.67
C ASP A 57 7.29 -19.37 -11.18
N LEU A 58 7.43 -18.13 -11.67
CA LEU A 58 7.48 -17.85 -13.11
C LEU A 58 8.79 -18.32 -13.73
N HIS A 59 9.90 -18.24 -12.98
CA HIS A 59 11.19 -18.77 -13.43
C HIS A 59 11.18 -20.29 -13.47
N ALA A 60 10.61 -20.94 -12.45
CA ALA A 60 10.39 -22.39 -12.44
C ALA A 60 9.43 -22.84 -13.55
N ALA A 61 8.35 -22.09 -13.80
CA ALA A 61 7.37 -22.45 -14.83
C ALA A 61 7.92 -22.36 -16.27
N ARG A 62 9.01 -21.62 -16.51
CA ARG A 62 9.68 -21.60 -17.83
C ARG A 62 10.28 -22.93 -18.23
N SER A 63 10.63 -23.80 -17.28
CA SER A 63 11.15 -25.13 -17.57
C SER A 63 10.05 -26.16 -17.85
N TRP A 64 8.78 -25.80 -17.68
CA TRP A 64 7.66 -26.70 -17.93
C TRP A 64 7.40 -26.86 -19.44
N ARG A 65 7.24 -28.11 -19.89
CA ARG A 65 6.81 -28.41 -21.27
C ARG A 65 5.47 -27.74 -21.54
N GLY A 66 5.40 -26.95 -22.62
CA GLY A 66 4.17 -26.22 -23.02
C GLY A 66 4.07 -24.77 -22.53
N MET A 67 5.04 -24.28 -21.75
CA MET A 67 5.08 -22.87 -21.37
C MET A 67 5.41 -21.99 -22.58
N THR A 68 4.47 -21.13 -22.98
CA THR A 68 4.67 -20.16 -24.06
C THR A 68 4.79 -18.74 -23.50
N PRO A 69 5.46 -17.81 -24.21
CA PRO A 69 5.53 -16.41 -23.79
C PRO A 69 4.15 -15.75 -23.60
N ARG A 70 3.15 -16.20 -24.37
CA ARG A 70 1.75 -15.75 -24.23
C ARG A 70 1.15 -16.18 -22.89
N LEU A 71 1.38 -17.43 -22.49
CA LEU A 71 0.91 -17.97 -21.21
C LEU A 71 1.61 -17.29 -20.02
N GLU A 72 2.93 -17.07 -20.11
CA GLU A 72 3.69 -16.33 -19.09
C GLU A 72 3.13 -14.91 -18.91
N LYS A 73 2.85 -14.20 -20.02
CA LYS A 73 2.26 -12.86 -19.99
C LYS A 73 0.86 -12.86 -19.39
N GLN A 74 0.05 -13.87 -19.66
CA GLN A 74 -1.29 -14.01 -19.09
C GLN A 74 -1.23 -14.24 -17.57
N LEU A 75 -0.34 -15.11 -17.10
CA LEU A 75 -0.14 -15.36 -15.67
C LEU A 75 0.31 -14.10 -14.92
N ARG A 76 1.27 -13.34 -15.47
CA ARG A 76 1.69 -12.04 -14.90
C ARG A 76 0.54 -11.05 -14.80
N ARG A 77 -0.32 -10.98 -15.83
CA ARG A 77 -1.50 -10.10 -15.82
C ARG A 77 -2.51 -10.47 -14.75
N GLN A 78 -2.82 -11.76 -14.57
CA GLN A 78 -3.75 -12.23 -13.54
C GLN A 78 -3.22 -11.96 -12.12
N ARG A 79 -1.93 -12.24 -11.89
CA ARG A 79 -1.28 -11.93 -10.61
C ARG A 79 -1.26 -10.43 -10.34
N ALA A 80 -0.95 -9.60 -11.34
CA ALA A 80 -0.97 -8.13 -11.19
C ALA A 80 -2.38 -7.60 -10.87
N ALA A 81 -3.43 -8.22 -11.40
CA ALA A 81 -4.81 -7.90 -11.03
C ALA A 81 -5.11 -8.23 -9.57
N SER A 82 -4.67 -9.41 -9.11
CA SER A 82 -4.82 -9.83 -7.70
C SER A 82 -4.07 -8.88 -6.76
N VAL A 83 -2.83 -8.53 -7.08
CA VAL A 83 -2.04 -7.54 -6.33
C VAL A 83 -2.73 -6.19 -6.29
N SER A 84 -3.35 -5.75 -7.40
CA SER A 84 -4.08 -4.49 -7.45
C SER A 84 -5.33 -4.48 -6.56
N ALA A 85 -5.97 -5.62 -6.35
CA ALA A 85 -7.08 -5.76 -5.41
C ALA A 85 -6.60 -5.62 -3.96
N TYR A 86 -5.58 -6.39 -3.57
CA TYR A 86 -4.95 -6.28 -2.24
C TYR A 86 -4.42 -4.87 -1.96
N LEU A 87 -3.81 -4.20 -2.94
CA LEU A 87 -3.35 -2.81 -2.78
C LEU A 87 -4.48 -1.82 -2.53
N ARG A 88 -5.69 -2.09 -3.03
CA ARG A 88 -6.86 -1.25 -2.79
C ARG A 88 -7.38 -1.46 -1.38
N GLU A 89 -7.49 -2.71 -0.95
CA GLU A 89 -7.88 -3.07 0.42
C GLU A 89 -6.90 -2.49 1.44
N MET A 90 -5.60 -2.70 1.24
CA MET A 90 -4.54 -2.16 2.12
C MET A 90 -4.59 -0.64 2.24
N ARG A 91 -4.94 0.04 1.15
CA ARG A 91 -5.13 1.49 1.19
C ARG A 91 -6.37 1.89 1.99
N ALA A 92 -7.49 1.18 1.82
CA ALA A 92 -8.70 1.45 2.60
C ALA A 92 -8.42 1.27 4.11
N ASP A 93 -7.79 0.17 4.48
CA ASP A 93 -7.43 -0.12 5.88
C ASP A 93 -6.46 0.93 6.45
N PHE A 94 -5.46 1.36 5.67
CA PHE A 94 -4.57 2.45 6.07
C PHE A 94 -5.34 3.75 6.34
N LEU A 95 -6.31 4.11 5.49
CA LEU A 95 -7.10 5.33 5.64
C LEU A 95 -8.03 5.28 6.86
N ARG A 96 -8.55 4.10 7.18
CA ARG A 96 -9.31 3.88 8.42
C ARG A 96 -8.40 4.11 9.63
N LEU A 97 -7.24 3.46 9.68
CA LEU A 97 -6.26 3.69 10.76
C LEU A 97 -5.80 5.16 10.86
N GLU A 98 -5.56 5.84 9.73
CA GLU A 98 -5.21 7.26 9.71
C GLU A 98 -6.35 8.12 10.29
N THR A 99 -7.59 7.79 9.97
CA THR A 99 -8.77 8.52 10.46
C THR A 99 -8.95 8.34 11.96
N LEU A 100 -8.76 7.11 12.49
CA LEU A 100 -8.71 6.88 13.93
C LEU A 100 -7.61 7.70 14.60
N GLY A 101 -6.40 7.67 14.03
CA GLY A 101 -5.28 8.48 14.54
C GLY A 101 -5.59 9.98 14.55
N ARG A 102 -6.22 10.49 13.49
CA ARG A 102 -6.65 11.91 13.43
C ARG A 102 -7.72 12.23 14.48
N LEU A 103 -8.67 11.33 14.73
CA LEU A 103 -9.68 11.51 15.78
C LEU A 103 -9.04 11.57 17.17
N MET A 104 -8.06 10.70 17.45
CA MET A 104 -7.27 10.77 18.71
C MET A 104 -6.58 12.12 18.85
N VAL A 105 -5.99 12.65 17.76
CA VAL A 105 -5.37 13.97 17.75
C VAL A 105 -6.38 15.09 18.04
N LEU A 106 -7.55 15.04 17.41
CA LEU A 106 -8.60 16.05 17.60
C LEU A 106 -9.21 16.00 19.01
N SER A 107 -9.31 14.81 19.61
CA SER A 107 -9.78 14.63 20.99
C SER A 107 -8.82 15.15 22.06
N GLY A 108 -7.60 15.57 21.68
CA GLY A 108 -6.56 15.99 22.62
C GLY A 108 -5.82 14.83 23.30
N ALA A 109 -6.21 13.58 23.02
CA ALA A 109 -5.57 12.39 23.57
C ALA A 109 -4.18 12.10 22.96
N ALA A 110 -3.79 12.76 21.86
CA ALA A 110 -2.52 12.46 21.18
C ALA A 110 -1.37 13.42 21.53
N SER A 111 -0.18 12.86 21.72
CA SER A 111 1.07 13.63 21.89
C SER A 111 1.50 14.34 20.59
N LEU A 112 2.42 15.31 20.71
CA LEU A 112 3.04 15.95 19.54
C LEU A 112 3.83 14.95 18.69
N GLU A 113 4.52 14.01 19.33
CA GLU A 113 5.28 12.95 18.65
C GLU A 113 4.35 12.03 17.84
N PHE A 114 3.18 11.69 18.39
CA PHE A 114 2.18 10.91 17.67
C PHE A 114 1.73 11.62 16.39
N ARG A 115 1.41 12.92 16.47
CA ARG A 115 1.03 13.72 15.29
C ARG A 115 2.09 13.69 14.20
N GLN A 116 3.37 13.85 14.58
CA GLN A 116 4.48 13.81 13.62
C GLN A 116 4.62 12.41 12.99
N SER A 117 4.52 11.36 13.80
CA SER A 117 4.57 9.98 13.33
C SER A 117 3.45 9.65 12.35
N LEU A 118 2.24 10.20 12.56
CA LEU A 118 1.07 9.99 11.69
C LEU A 118 1.30 10.60 10.29
N VAL A 119 1.89 11.81 10.24
CA VAL A 119 2.23 12.48 8.99
C VAL A 119 3.35 11.75 8.25
N GLN A 120 4.39 11.33 8.97
CA GLN A 120 5.50 10.54 8.40
C GLN A 120 5.00 9.20 7.84
N ALA A 121 4.20 8.46 8.61
CA ALA A 121 3.63 7.20 8.17
C ALA A 121 2.76 7.36 6.92
N LYS A 122 1.94 8.43 6.83
CA LYS A 122 1.16 8.75 5.64
C LYS A 122 2.02 8.97 4.40
N LEU A 123 3.10 9.74 4.55
CA LEU A 123 4.06 10.00 3.47
C LEU A 123 4.73 8.70 3.02
N ASP A 124 5.30 7.94 3.95
CA ASP A 124 6.01 6.71 3.67
C ASP A 124 5.11 5.66 3.04
N PHE A 125 3.89 5.49 3.56
CA PHE A 125 2.91 4.56 3.00
C PHE A 125 2.51 4.97 1.59
N THR A 126 2.21 6.25 1.36
CA THR A 126 1.80 6.76 0.04
C THR A 126 2.91 6.54 -0.99
N LEU A 127 4.16 6.84 -0.64
CA LEU A 127 5.31 6.64 -1.51
C LEU A 127 5.56 5.16 -1.79
N ALA A 128 5.53 4.30 -0.77
CA ALA A 128 5.71 2.87 -0.92
C ALA A 128 4.60 2.23 -1.77
N TRP A 129 3.35 2.68 -1.60
CA TRP A 129 2.19 2.20 -2.35
C TRP A 129 2.29 2.56 -3.82
N TRP A 130 2.60 3.83 -4.13
CA TRP A 130 2.83 4.29 -5.51
C TRP A 130 3.97 3.55 -6.18
N ARG A 131 5.08 3.38 -5.45
CA ARG A 131 6.24 2.63 -5.94
C ARG A 131 5.86 1.20 -6.31
N LEU A 132 5.19 0.47 -5.42
CA LEU A 132 4.78 -0.91 -5.71
C LEU A 132 3.81 -0.98 -6.90
N ARG A 133 2.91 -0.01 -7.03
CA ARG A 133 1.97 0.08 -8.16
C ARG A 133 2.70 0.29 -9.49
N LEU A 134 3.73 1.15 -9.52
CA LEU A 134 4.58 1.35 -10.69
C LEU A 134 5.41 0.09 -10.99
N GLU A 135 6.05 -0.49 -9.98
CA GLU A 135 6.81 -1.72 -10.14
C GLU A 135 5.94 -2.87 -10.67
N CYS A 136 4.70 -3.01 -10.18
CA CYS A 136 3.75 -4.01 -10.68
C CYS A 136 3.34 -3.74 -12.13
N PHE A 137 3.20 -2.46 -12.51
CA PHE A 137 2.91 -2.08 -13.89
C PHE A 137 4.04 -2.51 -14.83
N PHE A 138 5.30 -2.23 -14.47
CA PHE A 138 6.47 -2.67 -15.24
C PHE A 138 6.61 -4.20 -15.25
N TRP A 139 6.42 -4.84 -14.11
CA TRP A 139 6.48 -6.30 -13.99
C TRP A 139 5.46 -7.01 -14.88
N ARG A 140 4.23 -6.46 -14.97
CA ARG A 140 3.17 -6.93 -15.89
C ARG A 140 3.58 -6.83 -17.35
N LEU A 141 4.45 -5.89 -17.70
CA LEU A 141 5.00 -5.73 -19.05
C LEU A 141 6.22 -6.62 -19.33
N GLY A 142 6.72 -7.36 -18.33
CA GLY A 142 7.93 -8.16 -18.46
C GLY A 142 9.19 -7.49 -17.91
N LEU A 143 9.09 -6.25 -17.40
CA LEU A 143 10.21 -5.42 -17.03
C LEU A 143 10.42 -5.41 -15.51
N GLY A 144 11.61 -5.80 -15.06
CA GLY A 144 11.99 -5.75 -13.65
C GLY A 144 11.23 -6.71 -12.73
N GLN A 145 11.37 -6.49 -11.43
CA GLN A 145 10.72 -7.24 -10.36
C GLN A 145 10.04 -6.24 -9.41
N ALA A 146 8.82 -6.54 -9.00
CA ALA A 146 8.14 -5.74 -7.99
C ALA A 146 8.51 -6.19 -6.57
N ARG A 147 8.66 -5.22 -5.65
CA ARG A 147 9.21 -5.41 -4.31
C ARG A 147 8.21 -4.96 -3.25
N PRO A 148 7.25 -5.82 -2.89
CA PRO A 148 6.19 -5.48 -1.93
C PRO A 148 6.67 -5.40 -0.48
N ALA A 149 7.82 -5.99 -0.14
CA ALA A 149 8.31 -6.07 1.24
C ALA A 149 8.41 -4.70 1.94
N ARG A 150 8.80 -3.64 1.21
CA ARG A 150 8.89 -2.29 1.78
C ARG A 150 7.52 -1.72 2.17
N LEU A 151 6.50 -1.94 1.34
CA LEU A 151 5.14 -1.45 1.64
C LEU A 151 4.56 -2.18 2.85
N VAL A 152 4.72 -3.50 2.90
CA VAL A 152 4.28 -4.32 4.03
C VAL A 152 4.99 -3.87 5.31
N ALA A 153 6.31 -3.67 5.28
CA ALA A 153 7.06 -3.20 6.44
C ALA A 153 6.60 -1.82 6.96
N VAL A 154 6.34 -0.86 6.06
CA VAL A 154 5.84 0.47 6.45
C VAL A 154 4.44 0.37 7.09
N PHE A 155 3.59 -0.49 6.54
CA PHE A 155 2.26 -0.71 7.09
C PHE A 155 2.29 -1.39 8.45
N ASP A 156 3.09 -2.45 8.59
CA ASP A 156 3.29 -3.14 9.88
C ASP A 156 3.85 -2.19 10.94
N SER A 157 4.83 -1.33 10.58
CA SER A 157 5.36 -0.34 11.52
C SER A 157 4.32 0.67 11.97
N PHE A 158 3.41 1.06 11.07
CA PHE A 158 2.34 2.00 11.40
C PHE A 158 1.28 1.36 12.30
N VAL A 159 0.88 0.12 12.00
CA VAL A 159 -0.06 -0.63 12.84
C VAL A 159 0.50 -0.84 14.24
N LYS A 160 1.78 -1.22 14.35
CA LYS A 160 2.44 -1.40 15.64
C LYS A 160 2.50 -0.10 16.45
N ALA A 161 2.87 1.01 15.80
CA ALA A 161 2.84 2.31 16.46
C ALA A 161 1.43 2.60 17.00
N HIS A 162 0.40 2.43 16.18
CA HIS A 162 -0.98 2.67 16.58
C HIS A 162 -1.44 1.79 17.76
N SER A 163 -1.08 0.50 17.78
CA SER A 163 -1.41 -0.40 18.90
C SER A 163 -0.73 0.04 20.19
N ASP A 164 0.57 0.36 20.13
CA ASP A 164 1.36 0.77 21.30
C ASP A 164 0.78 2.07 21.91
N PHE A 165 0.34 3.02 21.07
CA PHE A 165 -0.30 4.26 21.53
C PHE A 165 -1.71 4.03 22.11
N SER A 166 -2.50 3.12 21.52
CA SER A 166 -3.84 2.79 22.06
C SER A 166 -3.76 2.17 23.45
N HIS A 167 -2.77 1.30 23.70
CA HIS A 167 -2.53 0.71 25.03
C HIS A 167 -2.03 1.76 26.04
N ALA A 168 -1.13 2.66 25.63
CA ALA A 168 -0.62 3.72 26.49
C ALA A 168 -1.74 4.66 26.98
N LEU A 169 -2.72 4.97 26.13
CA LEU A 169 -3.87 5.81 26.47
C LEU A 169 -4.91 5.10 27.35
N ALA A 170 -5.03 3.78 27.26
CA ALA A 170 -5.92 3.01 28.14
C ALA A 170 -5.36 2.83 29.56
N SER A 171 -4.06 3.05 29.74
CA SER A 171 -3.35 2.90 31.03
C SER A 171 -3.06 4.20 31.78
N ALA A 172 -3.40 5.35 31.19
CA ALA A 172 -3.20 6.69 31.74
C ALA A 172 -4.51 7.27 32.30
#